data_AF-A0A973WV32-F1
#
_entry.id   AF-A0A973WV32-F1
#
_cell.length_a   1.000
_cell.length_b   1.000
_cell.length_c   1.000
_cell.angle_alpha   90.00
_cell.angle_beta   90.00
_cell.angle_gamma   90.00
#
_symmetry.space_group_name_H-M   'P 1'
#
loop_
_entity.id
_entity.type
_entity.pdbx_description
1 polymer ?
#
loop_
_entity_poly.entity_id
_entity_poly.type
_entity_poly.pdbx_seq_one_letter_code
_entity_poly.pdbx_strand_id
1 'polypeptide(L)' 'MPKGPKGEKRHADTVQNAMLIGRIATGEVEDVPSKAPNRAKGGKIGGESRADSLSPARRREISKKAAQKRWES' A
#
# COMPACT_ATOMS: atom_id res chain seq x y z
N MET A 1 -5.75 -3.30 -11.19
CA MET A 1 -4.66 -3.96 -11.93
C MET A 1 -3.56 -4.36 -10.95
N PRO A 2 -3.04 -5.59 -11.04
CA PRO A 2 -1.89 -6.00 -10.24
C PRO A 2 -0.68 -5.09 -10.52
N LYS A 3 0.10 -4.83 -9.47
CA LYS A 3 1.29 -3.97 -9.50
C LYS A 3 2.48 -4.79 -9.06
N GLY A 4 3.62 -4.57 -9.70
CA GLY A 4 4.86 -5.18 -9.25
C GLY A 4 5.57 -4.33 -8.19
N PRO A 5 6.74 -4.79 -7.72
CA PRO A 5 7.45 -4.22 -6.59
C PRO A 5 7.89 -2.76 -6.80
N LYS A 6 8.07 -2.31 -8.04
CA LYS A 6 8.40 -0.91 -8.37
C LYS A 6 7.13 -0.09 -8.70
N GLY A 7 5.94 -0.66 -8.55
CA GLY A 7 4.65 -0.01 -8.87
C GLY A 7 4.30 -0.05 -10.36
N GLU A 8 5.07 -0.79 -11.15
CA GLU A 8 4.83 -1.04 -12.57
C GLU A 8 3.52 -1.80 -12.77
N LYS A 9 2.87 -1.52 -13.91
CA LYS A 9 1.63 -2.19 -14.30
C LYS A 9 1.95 -3.63 -14.70
N ARG A 10 1.26 -4.60 -14.11
CA ARG A 10 1.32 -6.00 -14.56
C ARG A 10 0.15 -6.34 -15.46
N HIS A 11 0.36 -7.34 -16.30
CA HIS A 11 -0.68 -7.91 -17.14
C HIS A 11 -1.82 -8.42 -16.24
N ALA A 12 -3.07 -8.19 -16.66
CA ALA A 12 -4.22 -8.72 -15.95
C ALA A 12 -4.43 -10.21 -16.26
N ASP A 13 -4.01 -10.65 -17.44
CA ASP A 13 -4.10 -12.03 -17.91
C ASP A 13 -3.06 -12.95 -17.24
N THR A 14 -3.46 -14.20 -17.01
CA THR A 14 -2.64 -15.20 -16.31
C THR A 14 -1.52 -15.79 -17.17
N VAL A 15 -1.78 -15.98 -18.47
CA VAL A 15 -0.79 -16.53 -19.41
C VAL A 15 0.34 -15.53 -19.63
N GLN A 16 0.01 -14.26 -19.85
CA GLN A 16 0.99 -13.18 -19.97
C GLN A 16 1.82 -13.02 -18.69
N ASN A 17 1.22 -13.19 -17.52
CA ASN A 17 1.95 -13.17 -16.25
C ASN A 17 2.91 -14.36 -16.11
N ALA A 18 2.52 -15.56 -16.54
CA ALA A 18 3.41 -16.72 -16.51
C ALA A 18 4.66 -16.50 -17.39
N MET A 19 4.49 -15.91 -18.58
CA MET A 19 5.62 -15.54 -19.44
C MET A 19 6.52 -14.49 -18.76
N LEU A 20 5.94 -13.46 -18.15
CA LEU A 20 6.68 -12.44 -17.41
C LEU A 20 7.50 -13.06 -16.26
N ILE A 21 6.91 -13.98 -15.49
CA ILE A 21 7.60 -14.70 -14.40
C ILE A 21 8.78 -15.50 -14.96
N GLY A 22 8.61 -16.17 -16.09
CA GLY A 22 9.70 -16.89 -16.76
C GLY A 22 10.87 -15.97 -17.10
N ARG A 23 10.60 -14.80 -17.69
CA ARG A 23 11.63 -13.80 -18.03
C ARG A 23 12.33 -13.21 -16.81
N ILE A 24 11.62 -13.07 -15.70
CA ILE A 24 12.20 -12.64 -14.43
C ILE A 24 13.15 -13.73 -13.90
N ALA A 25 12.72 -14.99 -13.93
CA ALA A 25 13.51 -16.11 -13.46
C ALA A 25 14.79 -16.34 -14.30
N THR A 26 14.75 -16.05 -15.61
CA THR A 26 15.93 -16.11 -16.50
C THR A 26 16.82 -14.88 -16.41
N GLY A 27 16.41 -13.83 -15.68
CA GLY A 27 17.16 -12.58 -15.56
C GLY A 27 17.03 -11.64 -16.76
N GLU A 28 16.16 -11.95 -17.73
CA GLU A 28 15.85 -11.05 -18.85
C GLU A 28 15.12 -9.77 -18.40
N VAL A 29 14.36 -9.87 -17.31
CA VAL A 29 13.62 -8.74 -16.71
C VAL A 29 14.00 -8.59 -15.24
N GLU A 30 14.47 -7.40 -14.88
CA GLU A 30 14.82 -7.09 -13.49
C GLU A 30 13.57 -6.77 -12.64
N ASP A 31 13.14 -7.76 -11.85
CA ASP A 31 12.03 -7.65 -10.90
C ASP A 31 12.51 -7.76 -9.44
N VAL A 32 13.51 -6.96 -9.08
CA VAL A 32 13.97 -6.89 -7.69
C VAL A 32 12.95 -6.11 -6.85
N PRO A 33 12.64 -6.57 -5.62
CA PRO A 33 11.86 -5.79 -4.67
C PRO A 33 12.47 -4.40 -4.55
N SER A 34 11.65 -3.37 -4.79
CA SER A 34 12.06 -2.01 -4.45
C SER A 34 12.39 -2.03 -2.97
N LYS A 35 13.65 -1.72 -2.60
CA LYS A 35 13.92 -1.17 -1.28
C LYS A 35 13.05 0.08 -1.26
N ALA A 36 11.88 0.00 -0.64
CA ALA A 36 10.96 1.12 -0.50
C ALA A 36 11.13 1.71 0.91
N PRO A 37 12.32 2.21 1.32
CA PRO A 37 12.49 2.79 2.63
C PRO A 37 11.64 4.05 2.77
N ASN A 38 11.37 4.77 1.67
CA ASN A 38 10.69 6.06 1.74
C ASN A 38 9.21 5.95 2.11
N ARG A 39 8.49 4.91 1.68
CA ARG A 39 7.09 4.69 2.11
C ARG A 39 7.01 4.32 3.58
N ALA A 40 7.89 3.44 4.05
CA ALA A 40 7.96 3.07 5.46
C ALA A 40 8.40 4.25 6.35
N LYS A 41 9.37 5.06 5.90
CA LYS A 41 9.84 6.27 6.58
C LYS A 41 8.74 7.32 6.71
N GLY A 42 8.04 7.61 5.60
CA GLY A 42 6.92 8.56 5.60
C GLY A 42 5.77 8.11 6.52
N GLY A 43 5.47 6.81 6.54
CA GLY A 43 4.47 6.24 7.44
C GLY A 43 4.81 6.39 8.93
N LYS A 44 6.09 6.20 9.30
CA LYS A 44 6.55 6.41 10.68
C LYS A 44 6.38 7.86 11.12
N ILE A 45 6.88 8.80 10.31
CA ILE A 45 6.80 10.24 10.61
C ILE A 45 5.35 10.71 10.66
N GLY A 46 4.55 10.36 9.65
CA GLY A 46 3.15 10.77 9.57
C GLY A 46 2.28 10.14 10.67
N GLY A 47 2.57 8.90 11.05
CA GLY A 47 1.86 8.21 12.13
C GLY A 47 2.09 8.83 13.49
N GLU A 48 3.35 9.13 13.82
CA GLU A 48 3.74 9.82 15.05
C GLU A 48 3.14 11.22 15.13
N SER A 49 3.35 12.04 14.09
CA SER A 49 2.77 13.39 14.02
C SER A 49 1.23 13.40 14.14
N ARG A 50 0.56 12.41 13.54
CA ARG A 50 -0.89 12.24 13.70
C ARG A 50 -1.26 11.85 15.14
N ALA A 51 -0.49 10.97 15.79
CA ALA A 51 -0.75 10.59 17.16
C ALA A 51 -0.62 11.79 18.11
N ASP A 52 0.42 12.60 17.95
CA ASP A 52 0.68 13.77 18.80
C ASP A 52 -0.37 14.87 18.62
N SER A 53 -0.79 15.12 17.38
CA SER A 53 -1.79 16.15 17.08
C SER A 53 -3.23 15.79 17.51
N LEU A 54 -3.52 14.51 17.75
CA LEU A 54 -4.88 14.04 18.06
C LEU A 54 -5.05 13.73 19.55
N SER A 55 -5.81 14.59 20.24
CA SER A 55 -6.24 14.35 21.62
C SER A 55 -7.15 13.11 21.72
N PRO A 56 -7.20 12.44 22.89
CA PRO A 56 -8.08 11.28 23.10
C PRO A 56 -9.57 11.58 22.80
N ALA A 57 -10.04 12.77 23.17
CA ALA A 57 -11.41 13.22 22.89
C ALA A 57 -11.67 13.32 21.38
N ARG A 58 -10.74 13.93 20.63
CA ARG A 58 -10.86 14.06 19.18
C ARG A 58 -10.77 12.71 18.47
N ARG A 59 -9.93 11.79 18.94
CA ARG A 59 -9.90 10.40 18.43
C ARG A 59 -11.24 9.72 18.61
N ARG A 60 -11.85 9.83 19.80
CA ARG A 60 -13.17 9.24 20.10
C ARG A 60 -14.27 9.80 19.20
N GLU A 61 -14.27 11.10 18.97
CA GLU A 61 -15.23 11.76 18.08
C GLU A 61 -15.13 11.24 16.63
N ILE A 62 -13.92 11.15 16.09
CA ILE A 62 -13.66 10.60 14.76
C ILE A 62 -14.15 9.15 14.68
N SER A 63 -13.86 8.32 15.69
CA SER A 63 -14.32 6.93 15.75
C SER A 63 -15.84 6.81 15.75
N LYS A 64 -16.54 7.63 16.55
CA LYS A 64 -18.01 7.65 16.58
C LYS A 64 -18.60 8.05 15.24
N LYS A 65 -18.08 9.12 14.62
CA LYS A 65 -18.53 9.58 13.30
C LYS A 65 -18.31 8.53 12.22
N ALA A 66 -17.17 7.85 12.25
CA ALA A 66 -16.86 6.77 11.32
C ALA A 66 -17.79 5.56 11.51
N ALA A 67 -18.09 5.20 12.75
CA ALA A 67 -19.04 4.12 13.05
C ALA A 67 -20.45 4.47 12.56
N GLN A 68 -20.96 5.66 12.86
CA GLN A 68 -22.27 6.12 12.38
C GLN A 68 -22.35 6.03 10.85
N LYS A 69 -21.38 6.60 10.13
CA LYS A 69 -21.31 6.54 8.66
C LYS A 69 -21.28 5.12 8.10
N ARG A 70 -20.64 4.17 8.80
CA ARG A 70 -20.56 2.77 8.36
C ARG A 70 -21.89 2.05 8.53
N TRP A 71 -22.68 2.43 9.53
CA TRP A 71 -23.92 1.76 9.92
C TRP A 71 -25.20 2.52 9.55
N GLU A 72 -25.09 3.74 9.03
CA GLU A 72 -26.15 4.43 8.29
C GLU A 72 -26.45 3.61 7.04
N SER A 73 -27.49 2.76 7.13
CA SER A 73 -28.13 2.12 5.98
C SER A 73 -29.06 3.11 5.29
#